data_AF-A0A800AEP7-F1
#
_entry.id   AF-A0A800AEP7-F1
#
_cell.length_a   1.000
_cell.length_b   1.000
_cell.length_c   1.000
_cell.angle_alpha   90.00
_cell.angle_beta   90.00
_cell.angle_gamma   90.00
#
_symmetry.space_group_name_H-M   'P 1'
#
loop_
_entity.id
_entity.type
_entity.pdbx_description
1 polymer ?
#
loop_
_entity_poly.entity_id
_entity_poly.type
_entity_poly.pdbx_seq_one_letter_code
_entity_poly.pdbx_strand_id
1 'polypeptide(L)'
;MLVAQRQRLFQRITFGKLLFLSLLLLSCDTGKIANLSSIRITADLLTNKISVGIFLQDHLGNYLVWNQSFLTPQSGMSVIPEEDFDTNVKVYSMKYGDRNKIVYDGRLAGLHWNRAIAETPRLLLGDIPLILIQKDAERDTDFGVIELTLTTPKQGDFFATAENVKIYH
;
A
#
# COMPACT_ATOMS: atom_id res chain seq x y z
N MET A 1 17.27 -49.58 51.39
CA MET A 1 16.54 -48.29 51.43
C MET A 1 17.42 -47.20 50.82
N LEU A 2 17.65 -47.22 49.49
CA LEU A 2 18.48 -46.22 48.79
C LEU A 2 18.44 -46.38 47.26
N VAL A 3 17.26 -46.55 46.65
CA VAL A 3 17.14 -46.57 45.17
C VAL A 3 15.88 -45.83 44.66
N ALA A 4 14.91 -45.52 45.51
CA ALA A 4 13.61 -44.97 45.08
C ALA A 4 13.54 -43.43 44.96
N GLN A 5 14.67 -42.70 45.04
CA GLN A 5 14.65 -41.23 45.15
C GLN A 5 15.39 -40.48 44.01
N ARG A 6 15.68 -41.16 42.89
CA ARG A 6 16.37 -40.54 41.74
C ARG A 6 15.57 -40.44 40.44
N GLN A 7 14.27 -40.77 40.47
CA GLN A 7 13.40 -40.69 39.27
C GLN A 7 12.39 -39.52 39.30
N ARG A 8 12.25 -38.77 40.40
CA ARG A 8 11.32 -37.63 40.47
C ARG A 8 11.91 -36.27 40.10
N LEU A 9 13.17 -36.23 39.63
CA LEU A 9 13.80 -34.98 39.18
C LEU A 9 13.83 -34.81 37.65
N PHE A 10 13.51 -35.84 36.88
CA PHE A 10 13.57 -35.80 35.41
C PHE A 10 12.24 -35.49 34.71
N GLN A 11 11.15 -35.29 35.47
CA GLN A 11 9.82 -34.98 34.92
C GLN A 11 9.38 -33.53 35.07
N ARG A 12 10.19 -32.65 35.70
CA ARG A 12 9.83 -31.24 35.90
C ARG A 12 10.43 -30.26 34.88
N ILE A 13 11.31 -30.71 33.97
CA ILE A 13 12.03 -29.81 33.05
C ILE A 13 11.53 -29.89 31.59
N THR A 14 10.66 -30.85 31.26
CA THR A 14 10.13 -31.01 29.89
C THR A 14 8.82 -30.27 29.62
N PHE A 15 8.03 -29.94 30.64
CA PHE A 15 6.77 -29.20 30.46
C PHE A 15 6.94 -27.68 30.33
N GLY A 16 8.00 -27.10 30.89
CA GLY A 16 8.25 -25.66 30.83
C GLY A 16 8.82 -25.14 29.50
N LYS A 17 9.47 -26.01 28.71
CA LYS A 17 10.06 -25.66 27.42
C LYS A 17 9.08 -25.77 26.24
N LEU A 18 8.07 -26.65 26.35
CA LEU A 18 7.09 -26.83 25.28
C LEU A 18 6.09 -25.66 25.18
N LEU A 19 5.81 -25.00 26.30
CA LEU A 19 4.87 -23.86 26.34
C LEU A 19 5.48 -22.55 25.80
N PHE A 20 6.81 -22.42 25.80
CA PHE A 20 7.50 -21.23 25.29
C PHE A 20 7.67 -21.26 23.76
N LEU A 21 7.70 -22.45 23.15
CA LEU A 21 7.81 -22.63 21.71
C LEU A 21 6.48 -22.37 20.98
N SER A 22 5.34 -22.60 21.64
CA SER A 22 4.00 -22.32 21.10
C SER A 22 3.62 -20.84 21.15
N LEU A 23 4.22 -20.03 22.02
CA LEU A 23 4.01 -18.57 22.03
C LEU A 23 4.80 -17.82 20.94
N LEU A 24 5.87 -18.41 20.38
CA LEU A 24 6.67 -17.80 19.32
C LEU A 24 6.07 -17.96 17.92
N LEU A 25 5.06 -18.81 17.74
CA LEU A 25 4.38 -19.04 16.46
C LEU A 25 3.13 -18.17 16.26
N LEU A 26 2.83 -17.28 17.22
CA LEU A 26 1.82 -16.23 17.08
C LEU A 26 2.43 -14.96 16.48
N SER A 27 3.32 -15.10 15.50
CA SER A 27 3.66 -13.98 14.62
C SER A 27 2.40 -13.66 13.81
N CYS A 28 1.54 -12.80 14.36
CA CYS A 28 0.51 -12.14 13.58
C CYS A 28 1.24 -11.50 12.40
N ASP A 29 0.87 -11.86 11.17
CA ASP A 29 1.52 -11.36 9.95
C ASP A 29 1.08 -9.91 9.68
N THR A 30 1.37 -9.04 10.64
CA THR A 30 1.13 -7.60 10.56
C THR A 30 1.98 -7.05 9.42
N GLY A 31 1.44 -6.19 8.56
CA GLY A 31 2.18 -5.62 7.43
C GLY A 31 1.93 -6.30 6.08
N LYS A 32 1.05 -7.32 6.01
CA LYS A 32 0.47 -7.80 4.74
C LYS A 32 -1.01 -7.45 4.65
N ILE A 33 -1.44 -7.10 3.45
CA ILE A 33 -2.84 -6.94 3.08
C ILE A 33 -3.28 -8.24 2.41
N ALA A 34 -4.20 -8.93 3.07
CA ALA A 34 -4.80 -10.15 2.55
C ALA A 34 -5.45 -9.88 1.18
N ASN A 35 -5.24 -10.82 0.24
CA ASN A 35 -5.77 -10.79 -1.13
C ASN A 35 -5.30 -9.63 -2.02
N LEU A 36 -4.35 -8.80 -1.58
CA LEU A 36 -3.75 -7.77 -2.46
C LEU A 36 -2.86 -8.43 -3.51
N SER A 37 -3.13 -8.14 -4.78
CA SER A 37 -2.31 -8.57 -5.91
C SER A 37 -1.96 -7.45 -6.89
N SER A 38 -2.78 -6.40 -6.97
CA SER A 38 -2.54 -5.27 -7.85
C SER A 38 -3.13 -3.99 -7.28
N ILE A 39 -2.80 -2.87 -7.94
CA ILE A 39 -3.37 -1.56 -7.64
C ILE A 39 -3.93 -0.94 -8.93
N ARG A 40 -4.88 -0.03 -8.77
CA ARG A 40 -5.35 0.87 -9.83
C ARG A 40 -5.28 2.30 -9.33
N ILE A 41 -4.84 3.23 -10.16
CA ILE A 41 -4.79 4.65 -9.81
C ILE A 41 -5.81 5.47 -10.59
N THR A 42 -6.27 6.53 -9.96
CA THR A 42 -7.06 7.63 -10.53
C THR A 42 -6.38 8.94 -10.15
N ALA A 43 -6.53 9.96 -10.99
CA ALA A 43 -5.89 11.24 -10.73
C ALA A 43 -6.74 12.40 -11.28
N ASP A 44 -6.94 13.43 -10.45
CA ASP A 44 -7.75 14.60 -10.77
C ASP A 44 -7.00 15.89 -10.50
N LEU A 45 -7.08 16.84 -11.45
CA LEU A 45 -6.45 18.15 -11.31
C LEU A 45 -7.23 19.06 -10.36
N LEU A 46 -6.65 19.25 -9.17
CA LEU A 46 -6.91 20.27 -8.15
C LEU A 46 -6.56 21.69 -8.63
N THR A 47 -7.05 22.72 -7.93
CA THR A 47 -6.57 24.11 -8.14
C THR A 47 -5.05 24.23 -7.95
N ASN A 48 -4.47 23.50 -6.98
CA ASN A 48 -3.06 23.63 -6.58
C ASN A 48 -2.30 22.29 -6.51
N LYS A 49 -2.94 21.18 -6.84
CA LYS A 49 -2.40 19.83 -6.72
C LYS A 49 -3.03 18.88 -7.72
N ILE A 50 -2.44 17.72 -7.96
CA ILE A 50 -3.11 16.57 -8.56
C ILE A 50 -3.44 15.62 -7.42
N SER A 51 -4.72 15.34 -7.19
CA SER A 51 -5.16 14.36 -6.20
C SER A 51 -5.08 12.97 -6.82
N VAL A 52 -4.35 12.05 -6.20
CA VAL A 52 -4.15 10.67 -6.67
C VAL A 52 -4.84 9.70 -5.72
N GLY A 53 -5.76 8.92 -6.25
CA GLY A 53 -6.41 7.82 -5.53
C GLY A 53 -5.85 6.48 -5.95
N ILE A 54 -5.40 5.68 -4.98
CA ILE A 54 -4.84 4.33 -5.18
C ILE A 54 -5.84 3.31 -4.63
N PHE A 55 -6.49 2.58 -5.53
CA PHE A 55 -7.38 1.47 -5.21
C PHE A 55 -6.58 0.18 -5.13
N LEU A 56 -6.80 -0.58 -4.06
CA LEU A 56 -6.23 -1.91 -3.90
C LEU A 56 -7.13 -2.95 -4.56
N GLN A 57 -6.54 -3.92 -5.27
CA GLN A 57 -7.27 -4.94 -6.02
C GLN A 57 -6.81 -6.37 -5.72
N ASP A 58 -7.75 -7.30 -5.86
CA ASP A 58 -7.50 -8.73 -5.87
C ASP A 58 -7.04 -9.25 -7.24
N HIS A 59 -6.73 -10.54 -7.31
CA HIS A 59 -6.20 -11.19 -8.50
C HIS A 59 -7.20 -11.25 -9.67
N LEU A 60 -8.47 -10.96 -9.41
CA LEU A 60 -9.54 -10.87 -10.40
C LEU A 60 -9.81 -9.41 -10.83
N GLY A 61 -9.10 -8.45 -10.24
CA GLY A 61 -9.26 -7.02 -10.50
C GLY A 61 -10.39 -6.36 -9.68
N ASN A 62 -11.01 -7.06 -8.75
CA ASN A 62 -12.02 -6.46 -7.87
C ASN A 62 -11.36 -5.59 -6.82
N TYR A 63 -12.01 -4.48 -6.44
CA TYR A 63 -11.51 -3.66 -5.36
C TYR A 63 -11.62 -4.37 -4.02
N LEU A 64 -10.53 -4.38 -3.26
CA LEU A 64 -10.56 -4.78 -1.86
C LEU A 64 -11.39 -3.76 -1.09
N VAL A 65 -12.34 -4.22 -0.27
CA VAL A 65 -13.15 -3.34 0.59
C VAL A 65 -12.75 -3.51 2.05
N TRP A 66 -13.06 -2.53 2.90
CA TRP A 66 -12.71 -2.60 4.33
C TRP A 66 -13.35 -3.80 5.06
N ASN A 67 -14.52 -4.28 4.62
CA ASN A 67 -15.38 -5.21 5.38
C ASN A 67 -15.59 -6.63 4.85
N GLN A 68 -15.14 -6.98 3.64
CA GLN A 68 -15.49 -8.29 3.03
C GLN A 68 -14.51 -9.42 3.33
N SER A 69 -13.51 -9.20 4.17
CA SER A 69 -12.65 -10.29 4.65
C SER A 69 -13.03 -10.66 6.08
N PHE A 70 -13.80 -11.75 6.21
CA PHE A 70 -14.11 -12.42 7.48
C PHE A 70 -12.85 -12.77 8.32
N LEU A 71 -11.67 -12.75 7.69
CA LEU A 71 -10.36 -13.02 8.29
C LEU A 71 -9.55 -11.77 8.68
N THR A 72 -10.06 -10.55 8.45
CA THR A 72 -9.37 -9.30 8.83
C THR A 72 -10.33 -8.41 9.61
N PRO A 73 -10.19 -8.32 10.95
CA PRO A 73 -11.08 -7.50 11.77
C PRO A 73 -10.94 -6.01 11.42
N GLN A 74 -12.07 -5.29 11.50
CA GLN A 74 -12.29 -3.87 11.21
C GLN A 74 -11.45 -2.89 12.05
N SER A 75 -10.68 -3.40 13.01
CA SER A 75 -9.87 -2.61 13.91
C SER A 75 -8.86 -3.55 14.56
N GLY A 76 -7.59 -3.40 14.21
CA GLY A 76 -6.50 -4.18 14.79
C GLY A 76 -5.76 -5.08 13.79
N MET A 77 -4.48 -4.78 13.60
CA MET A 77 -3.41 -5.67 13.11
C MET A 77 -3.31 -5.99 11.60
N SER A 78 -4.34 -5.78 10.77
CA SER A 78 -4.25 -6.03 9.30
C SER A 78 -4.30 -4.76 8.42
N VAL A 79 -4.24 -3.58 9.03
CA VAL A 79 -4.09 -2.31 8.31
C VAL A 79 -2.63 -1.93 8.38
N ILE A 80 -1.96 -1.88 7.23
CA ILE A 80 -0.63 -1.30 7.14
C ILE A 80 -0.78 0.20 7.47
N PRO A 81 -0.04 0.73 8.47
CA PRO A 81 0.01 2.16 8.75
C PRO A 81 0.39 2.96 7.49
N GLU A 82 -0.14 4.17 7.33
CA GLU A 82 0.12 4.97 6.13
C GLU A 82 1.60 5.33 5.96
N GLU A 83 2.32 5.49 7.06
CA GLU A 83 3.76 5.72 7.10
C GLU A 83 4.61 4.54 6.63
N ASP A 84 4.04 3.33 6.62
CA ASP A 84 4.72 2.10 6.20
C ASP A 84 4.64 1.90 4.68
N PHE A 85 3.83 2.69 3.98
CA PHE A 85 3.85 2.71 2.52
C PHE A 85 4.93 3.65 2.01
N ASP A 86 5.64 3.21 0.97
CA ASP A 86 6.40 4.09 0.12
C ASP A 86 5.71 4.28 -1.23
N THR A 87 5.89 5.45 -1.83
CA THR A 87 5.36 5.79 -3.15
C THR A 87 6.46 6.43 -3.98
N ASN A 88 6.63 5.97 -5.21
CA ASN A 88 7.34 6.71 -6.25
C ASN A 88 6.36 7.04 -7.37
N VAL A 89 6.35 8.29 -7.81
CA VAL A 89 5.45 8.81 -8.82
C VAL A 89 6.24 9.54 -9.88
N LYS A 90 6.01 9.17 -11.13
CA LYS A 90 6.53 9.85 -12.31
C LYS A 90 5.39 10.42 -13.12
N VAL A 91 5.46 11.71 -13.42
CA VAL A 91 4.51 12.39 -14.30
C VAL A 91 5.22 12.72 -15.60
N TYR A 92 4.62 12.30 -16.71
CA TYR A 92 5.11 12.57 -18.06
C TYR A 92 4.19 13.60 -18.73
N SER A 93 4.78 14.62 -19.33
CA SER A 93 4.09 15.43 -20.34
C SER A 93 3.90 14.63 -21.62
N MET A 94 2.99 15.10 -22.48
CA MET A 94 2.71 14.49 -23.77
C MET A 94 3.12 15.42 -24.92
N LYS A 95 3.53 14.80 -26.02
CA LYS A 95 3.82 15.46 -27.30
C LYS A 95 3.48 14.49 -28.43
N TYR A 96 2.66 14.92 -29.38
CA TYR A 96 2.23 14.14 -30.55
C TYR A 96 1.60 12.78 -30.20
N GLY A 97 0.93 12.70 -29.04
CA GLY A 97 0.29 11.46 -28.56
C GLY A 97 1.22 10.52 -27.79
N ASP A 98 2.51 10.82 -27.69
CA ASP A 98 3.49 10.02 -26.96
C ASP A 98 3.97 10.71 -25.68
N ARG A 99 4.50 9.90 -24.74
CA ARG A 99 5.19 10.42 -23.55
C ARG A 99 6.42 11.22 -24.00
N ASN A 100 6.51 12.46 -23.54
CA ASN A 100 7.60 13.37 -23.90
C ASN A 100 8.67 13.44 -22.79
N LYS A 101 8.40 14.20 -21.72
CA LYS A 101 9.37 14.48 -20.67
C LYS A 101 8.82 14.13 -19.30
N ILE A 102 9.68 13.62 -18.41
CA ILE A 102 9.36 13.53 -16.98
C ILE A 102 9.35 14.94 -16.40
N VAL A 103 8.18 15.39 -15.96
CA VAL A 103 7.93 16.73 -15.41
C VAL A 103 7.75 16.71 -13.89
N TYR A 104 7.63 15.51 -13.31
CA TYR A 104 7.71 15.26 -11.87
C TYR A 104 8.25 13.85 -11.63
N ASP A 105 9.17 13.71 -10.67
CA ASP A 105 9.65 12.42 -10.15
C ASP A 105 9.81 12.58 -8.64
N GLY A 106 8.98 11.91 -7.85
CA GLY A 106 8.92 12.12 -6.41
C GLY A 106 7.92 11.22 -5.69
N ARG A 107 7.57 11.58 -4.45
CA ARG A 107 6.61 10.83 -3.61
C ARG A 107 5.25 11.52 -3.61
N LEU A 108 4.18 10.81 -3.27
CA LEU A 108 2.91 11.47 -2.93
C LEU A 108 3.04 12.19 -1.58
N ALA A 109 2.46 13.38 -1.49
CA ALA A 109 2.33 14.13 -0.25
C ALA A 109 1.03 13.75 0.47
N GLY A 110 1.06 13.70 1.81
CA GLY A 110 -0.14 13.54 2.62
C GLY A 110 -0.88 12.23 2.40
N LEU A 111 -0.16 11.12 2.20
CA LEU A 111 -0.75 9.80 2.01
C LEU A 111 -1.62 9.41 3.23
N HIS A 112 -2.89 9.09 3.00
CA HIS A 112 -3.82 8.68 4.06
C HIS A 112 -4.86 7.69 3.55
N TRP A 113 -5.39 6.84 4.44
CA TRP A 113 -6.54 6.01 4.11
C TRP A 113 -7.82 6.84 4.00
N ASN A 114 -8.56 6.67 2.90
CA ASN A 114 -9.94 7.12 2.82
C ASN A 114 -10.87 6.07 3.45
N ARG A 115 -11.46 6.41 4.59
CA ARG A 115 -12.33 5.53 5.40
C ARG A 115 -13.77 6.01 5.47
N ALA A 116 -14.23 6.76 4.45
CA ALA A 116 -15.54 7.40 4.47
C ALA A 116 -16.69 6.43 4.86
N ILE A 117 -16.70 5.20 4.35
CA ILE A 117 -17.70 4.18 4.68
C ILE A 117 -17.05 2.79 4.63
N ALA A 118 -17.40 1.89 5.55
CA ALA A 118 -16.76 0.59 5.67
C ALA A 118 -17.07 -0.40 4.50
N GLU A 119 -18.06 -0.08 3.67
CA GLU A 119 -18.35 -0.79 2.41
C GLU A 119 -17.60 -0.21 1.19
N THR A 120 -16.82 0.86 1.37
CA THR A 120 -16.07 1.43 0.26
C THR A 120 -14.79 0.64 -0.02
N PRO A 121 -14.30 0.73 -1.28
CA PRO A 121 -12.95 0.29 -1.61
C PRO A 121 -11.91 0.81 -0.61
N ARG A 122 -10.91 -0.02 -0.33
CA ARG A 122 -9.67 0.37 0.32
C ARG A 122 -8.93 1.30 -0.64
N LEU A 123 -8.92 2.57 -0.27
CA LEU A 123 -8.44 3.67 -1.09
C LEU A 123 -7.40 4.46 -0.28
N LEU A 124 -6.18 4.54 -0.78
CA LEU A 124 -5.19 5.52 -0.31
C LEU A 124 -5.35 6.78 -1.16
N LEU A 125 -5.31 7.94 -0.50
CA LEU A 125 -5.28 9.24 -1.16
C LEU A 125 -3.95 9.91 -0.88
N GLY A 126 -3.36 10.51 -1.90
CA GLY A 126 -2.17 11.36 -1.77
C GLY A 126 -2.13 12.38 -2.89
N ASP A 127 -1.25 13.36 -2.76
CA ASP A 127 -1.23 14.53 -3.65
C ASP A 127 0.13 14.74 -4.32
N ILE A 128 0.10 15.28 -5.55
CA ILE A 128 1.26 15.88 -6.22
C ILE A 128 1.05 17.40 -6.25
N PRO A 129 1.78 18.20 -5.47
CA PRO A 129 1.66 19.65 -5.52
C PRO A 129 2.01 20.21 -6.92
N LEU A 130 1.15 21.02 -7.52
CA LEU A 130 1.37 21.54 -8.88
C LEU A 130 2.63 22.40 -9.01
N ILE A 131 3.02 23.06 -7.92
CA ILE A 131 4.26 23.86 -7.87
C ILE A 131 5.52 23.01 -8.14
N LEU A 132 5.45 21.70 -7.94
CA LEU A 132 6.55 20.76 -8.19
C LEU A 132 6.53 20.19 -9.61
N ILE A 133 5.45 20.39 -10.38
CA ILE A 133 5.37 19.94 -11.78
C ILE A 133 6.07 20.97 -12.65
N GLN A 134 7.17 20.55 -13.28
CA GLN A 134 7.94 21.39 -14.18
C GLN A 134 7.15 21.68 -15.45
N LYS A 135 7.24 22.91 -15.96
CA LYS A 135 6.67 23.23 -17.27
C LYS A 135 7.47 22.54 -18.37
N ASP A 136 6.76 21.93 -19.31
CA ASP A 136 7.30 21.49 -20.58
C ASP A 136 6.85 22.45 -21.69
N ALA A 137 7.79 23.16 -22.31
CA ALA A 137 7.51 24.11 -23.39
C ALA A 137 7.23 23.43 -24.73
N GLU A 138 7.63 22.16 -24.88
CA GLU A 138 7.46 21.42 -26.12
C GLU A 138 6.17 20.59 -26.18
N ARG A 139 5.42 20.55 -25.07
CA ARG A 139 4.14 19.86 -24.98
C ARG A 139 3.12 20.48 -25.93
N ASP A 140 2.24 19.66 -26.48
CA ASP A 140 1.12 20.09 -27.33
C ASP A 140 -0.25 19.94 -26.64
N THR A 141 -0.27 19.49 -25.38
CA THR A 141 -1.48 19.27 -24.60
C THR A 141 -1.23 19.47 -23.10
N ASP A 142 -2.31 19.73 -22.36
CA ASP A 142 -2.28 19.84 -20.88
C ASP A 142 -2.46 18.49 -20.18
N PHE A 143 -2.59 17.41 -20.97
CA PHE A 143 -2.72 16.05 -20.48
C PHE A 143 -1.37 15.32 -20.41
N GLY A 144 -1.31 14.34 -19.52
CA GLY A 144 -0.12 13.61 -19.13
C GLY A 144 -0.40 12.15 -18.80
N VAL A 145 0.68 11.44 -18.48
CA VAL A 145 0.65 10.09 -17.93
C VAL A 145 1.26 10.12 -16.54
N ILE A 146 0.60 9.48 -15.58
CA ILE A 146 1.11 9.30 -14.22
C ILE A 146 1.42 7.82 -14.04
N GLU A 147 2.67 7.50 -13.72
CA GLU A 147 3.08 6.18 -13.25
C GLU A 147 3.29 6.24 -11.74
N LEU A 148 2.75 5.25 -11.04
CA LEU A 148 2.87 5.14 -9.59
C LEU A 148 3.38 3.74 -9.22
N THR A 149 4.37 3.72 -8.35
CA THR A 149 4.82 2.54 -7.62
C THR A 149 4.41 2.71 -6.17
N LEU A 150 3.63 1.76 -5.64
CA LEU A 150 3.33 1.63 -4.21
C LEU A 150 4.15 0.47 -3.65
N THR A 151 5.04 0.75 -2.71
CA THR A 151 5.83 -0.28 -2.04
C THR A 151 5.23 -0.56 -0.67
N THR A 152 5.05 -1.84 -0.38
CA THR A 152 4.59 -2.34 0.92
C THR A 152 5.72 -3.05 1.65
N PRO A 153 5.77 -3.03 3.00
CA PRO A 153 6.89 -3.60 3.75
C PRO A 153 7.12 -5.10 3.50
N LYS A 154 6.05 -5.88 3.27
CA LYS A 154 6.10 -7.34 3.19
C LYS A 154 5.63 -7.95 1.87
N GLN A 155 5.04 -7.16 0.96
CA GLN A 155 4.57 -7.65 -0.34
C GLN A 155 5.30 -7.00 -1.53
N GLY A 156 6.22 -6.07 -1.27
CA GLY A 156 7.02 -5.42 -2.30
C GLY A 156 6.24 -4.38 -3.08
N ASP A 157 6.60 -4.23 -4.35
CA ASP A 157 6.17 -3.14 -5.22
C ASP A 157 4.93 -3.51 -6.04
N PHE A 158 3.99 -2.57 -6.11
CA PHE A 158 2.83 -2.61 -6.98
C PHE A 158 2.86 -1.40 -7.92
N PHE A 159 2.63 -1.63 -9.20
CA PHE A 159 2.74 -0.60 -10.23
C PHE A 159 1.38 -0.34 -10.88
N ALA A 160 1.08 0.92 -11.14
CA ALA A 160 -0.06 1.30 -11.97
C ALA A 160 0.20 2.60 -12.74
N THR A 161 -0.55 2.74 -13.83
CA THR A 161 -0.47 3.89 -14.73
C THR A 161 -1.87 4.49 -14.91
N ALA A 162 -1.96 5.80 -14.83
CA ALA A 162 -3.11 6.58 -15.27
C ALA A 162 -2.72 7.38 -16.51
N GLU A 163 -3.43 7.13 -17.60
CA GLU A 163 -3.25 7.85 -18.86
C GLU A 163 -4.29 8.96 -19.00
N ASN A 164 -4.02 9.92 -19.88
CA ASN A 164 -4.93 11.04 -20.17
C ASN A 164 -5.34 11.83 -18.91
N VAL A 165 -4.41 12.03 -17.98
CA VAL A 165 -4.63 12.82 -16.77
C VAL A 165 -4.35 14.28 -17.08
N LYS A 166 -5.22 15.21 -16.68
CA LYS A 166 -4.93 16.64 -16.81
C LYS A 166 -3.84 17.02 -15.80
N ILE A 167 -2.68 17.51 -16.25
CA ILE A 167 -1.52 17.82 -15.40
C ILE A 167 -1.10 19.31 -15.43
N TYR A 168 -1.64 20.07 -16.38
CA TYR A 168 -1.49 21.53 -16.47
C TYR A 168 -2.86 22.23 -16.49
N HIS A 169 -2.88 23.52 -16.14
CA HIS A 169 -4.06 24.39 -16.24
C HIS A 169 -4.10 25.15 -17.55
#